data_AF-A0A9Q1DME5-F1
#
_entry.id   AF-A0A9Q1DME5-F1
#
_cell.length_a   1.000
_cell.length_b   1.000
_cell.length_c   1.000
_cell.angle_alpha   90.00
_cell.angle_beta   90.00
_cell.angle_gamma   90.00
#
_symmetry.space_group_name_H-M   'P 1'
#
loop_
_entity.id
_entity.type
_entity.pdbx_description
1 polymer ?
#
loop_
_entity_poly.entity_id
_entity_poly.type
_entity_poly.pdbx_seq_one_letter_code
_entity_poly.pdbx_strand_id
1 'polypeptide(L)'
;MPLSAAVISGVQKLVLYETRARYFLVGSNHAQTKHRVLKIDRTEPKDLVIIDDKHVYNQQEVRELLGRLDLGNRTKIGQKGSSGLSRAVSAYGIVGFARFLEGYYIILITKRRKMADIGGHSIYKIEDTNMIYIPNDSVRITHPDEARYVRIFQNVDLSSNFYFSYSYDLSHSLQYNLTLLNTTCDLGKVEEEEEDLKKKKEGEEEVPTQGRRNSFDIFEDEGLPTQVINGVQYPEP
;
A
#
# COMPACT_ATOMS: atom_id res chain seq x y z
N MET A 1 2.84 -5.93 25.44
CA MET A 1 3.22 -5.26 24.17
C MET A 1 2.06 -4.35 23.77
N PRO A 2 2.32 -3.21 23.10
CA PRO A 2 1.26 -2.31 22.65
C PRO A 2 0.32 -3.00 21.64
N LEU A 3 -0.93 -2.54 21.59
CA LEU A 3 -2.00 -3.12 20.77
C LEU A 3 -2.33 -2.33 19.50
N SER A 4 -1.66 -1.19 19.27
CA SER A 4 -1.75 -0.47 18.00
C SER A 4 -1.17 -1.33 16.88
N ALA A 5 -2.04 -1.74 15.95
CA ALA A 5 -1.63 -2.59 14.85
C ALA A 5 -0.70 -1.83 13.90
N ALA A 6 0.54 -2.31 13.78
CA ALA A 6 1.31 -2.09 12.56
C ALA A 6 0.45 -2.47 11.35
N VAL A 7 0.73 -1.93 10.17
CA VAL A 7 0.02 -2.28 8.92
C VAL A 7 0.43 -3.70 8.49
N ILE A 8 -0.10 -4.69 9.20
CA ILE A 8 0.12 -6.10 8.95
C ILE A 8 -0.46 -6.39 7.58
N SER A 9 0.40 -6.72 6.62
CA SER A 9 -0.06 -7.33 5.38
C SER A 9 -0.69 -8.66 5.73
N GLY A 10 -2.01 -8.65 5.85
CA GLY A 10 -2.81 -9.83 6.13
C GLY A 10 -2.66 -10.90 5.05
N VAL A 11 -2.10 -10.56 3.87
CA VAL A 11 -1.81 -11.47 2.76
C VAL A 11 -0.37 -11.98 2.87
N GLN A 12 -0.21 -13.30 3.05
CA GLN A 12 1.09 -13.98 3.14
C GLN A 12 1.29 -15.08 2.10
N LYS A 13 0.23 -15.44 1.38
CA LYS A 13 0.24 -16.43 0.30
C LYS A 13 -0.55 -15.82 -0.86
N LEU A 14 -0.01 -15.95 -2.06
CA LEU A 14 -0.60 -15.45 -3.30
C LEU A 14 -0.74 -16.63 -4.27
N VAL A 15 -1.84 -16.68 -5.00
CA VAL A 15 -2.01 -17.60 -6.14
C VAL A 15 -2.48 -16.80 -7.34
N LEU A 16 -1.66 -16.79 -8.39
CA LEU A 16 -1.98 -16.18 -9.67
C LEU A 16 -2.75 -17.20 -10.52
N TYR A 17 -3.98 -16.85 -10.89
CA TYR A 17 -4.77 -17.56 -11.87
C TYR A 17 -4.87 -16.74 -13.17
N GLU A 18 -4.99 -17.43 -14.29
CA GLU A 18 -5.00 -16.85 -15.63
C GLU A 18 -6.28 -17.22 -16.38
N THR A 19 -6.92 -16.22 -16.98
CA THR A 19 -7.81 -16.38 -18.13
C THR A 19 -7.25 -15.58 -19.32
N ARG A 20 -7.84 -15.74 -20.51
CA ARG A 20 -7.40 -15.01 -21.72
C ARG A 20 -7.43 -13.49 -21.57
N ALA A 21 -8.42 -12.97 -20.84
CA ALA A 21 -8.66 -11.52 -20.73
C ALA A 21 -8.09 -10.91 -19.44
N ARG A 22 -7.85 -11.69 -18.38
CA ARG A 22 -7.44 -11.18 -17.07
C ARG A 22 -6.56 -12.17 -16.30
N TYR A 23 -5.68 -11.63 -15.47
CA TYR A 23 -5.10 -12.36 -14.35
C TYR A 23 -5.90 -12.08 -13.07
N PHE A 24 -6.04 -13.10 -12.22
CA PHE A 24 -6.70 -13.03 -10.92
C PHE A 24 -5.70 -13.47 -9.85
N LEU A 25 -5.20 -12.53 -9.06
CA LEU A 25 -4.27 -12.80 -7.97
C LEU A 25 -5.04 -12.91 -6.65
N VAL A 26 -5.22 -14.14 -6.18
CA VAL A 26 -5.89 -14.44 -4.90
C VAL A 26 -4.87 -14.39 -3.79
N GLY A 27 -5.00 -13.42 -2.89
CA GLY A 27 -4.16 -13.27 -1.70
C GLY A 27 -4.85 -13.79 -0.44
N SER A 28 -4.24 -14.75 0.25
CA SER A 28 -4.74 -15.30 1.51
C SER A 28 -3.86 -14.95 2.71
N ASN A 29 -4.46 -14.95 3.89
CA ASN A 29 -3.72 -14.97 5.14
C ASN A 29 -3.00 -16.31 5.40
N HIS A 30 -2.14 -16.33 6.42
CA HIS A 30 -1.33 -17.49 6.79
C HIS A 30 -2.19 -18.75 6.97
N ALA A 31 -3.29 -18.61 7.73
CA ALA A 31 -4.25 -19.65 8.05
C ALA A 31 -5.25 -19.98 6.92
N GLN A 32 -5.20 -19.28 5.79
CA GLN A 32 -6.10 -19.46 4.63
C GLN A 32 -7.61 -19.32 4.96
N THR A 33 -7.93 -18.54 5.99
CA THR A 33 -9.32 -18.24 6.43
C THR A 33 -9.89 -16.98 5.79
N LYS A 34 -9.05 -15.99 5.46
CA LYS A 34 -9.43 -14.74 4.79
C LYS A 34 -8.66 -14.59 3.48
N HIS A 35 -9.37 -14.26 2.41
CA HIS A 35 -8.86 -14.10 1.05
C HIS A 35 -9.31 -12.76 0.46
N ARG A 36 -8.51 -12.18 -0.43
CA ARG A 36 -8.84 -10.99 -1.24
C ARG A 36 -8.44 -11.25 -2.69
N VAL A 37 -9.12 -10.64 -3.67
CA VAL A 37 -8.83 -10.87 -5.08
C VAL A 37 -8.48 -9.58 -5.80
N LEU A 38 -7.24 -9.53 -6.30
CA LEU A 38 -6.75 -8.47 -7.18
C LEU A 38 -6.93 -8.93 -8.63
N LYS A 39 -7.53 -8.08 -9.47
CA LYS A 39 -7.79 -8.35 -10.89
C LYS A 39 -6.85 -7.47 -11.71
N ILE A 40 -6.13 -8.06 -12.66
CA ILE A 40 -5.22 -7.36 -13.57
C ILE A 40 -5.76 -7.59 -14.98
N ASP A 41 -6.01 -6.52 -15.72
CA ASP A 41 -6.54 -6.63 -17.07
C ASP A 41 -5.43 -6.94 -18.10
N ARG A 42 -5.79 -7.68 -19.15
CA ARG A 42 -4.93 -7.97 -20.32
C ARG A 42 -5.48 -7.34 -21.60
N THR A 43 -6.68 -6.76 -21.57
CA THR A 43 -7.32 -6.16 -22.76
C THR A 43 -6.95 -4.69 -22.97
N GLU A 44 -6.49 -3.99 -21.92
CA GLU A 44 -6.03 -2.59 -22.03
C GLU A 44 -4.62 -2.53 -22.67
N PRO A 45 -4.39 -1.76 -23.74
CA PRO A 45 -3.18 -1.88 -24.57
C PRO A 45 -2.02 -0.96 -24.20
N LYS A 46 -2.22 -0.01 -23.28
CA LYS A 46 -1.21 1.01 -22.93
C LYS A 46 -0.87 1.03 -21.45
N ASP A 47 -1.90 0.91 -20.60
CA ASP A 47 -1.80 1.14 -19.16
C ASP A 47 -2.14 -0.12 -18.36
N LEU A 48 -1.43 -0.32 -17.25
CA LEU A 48 -1.61 -1.48 -16.37
C LEU A 48 -2.82 -1.27 -15.45
N VAL A 49 -3.99 -1.74 -15.90
CA VAL A 49 -5.23 -1.67 -15.13
C VAL A 49 -5.27 -2.75 -14.04
N ILE A 50 -5.22 -2.32 -12.78
CA ILE A 50 -5.33 -3.17 -11.59
C ILE A 50 -6.58 -2.78 -10.79
N ILE A 51 -7.43 -3.74 -10.47
CA ILE A 51 -8.71 -3.54 -9.77
C ILE A 51 -8.74 -4.42 -8.52
N ASP A 52 -8.74 -3.77 -7.36
CA ASP A 52 -9.03 -4.36 -6.05
C ASP A 52 -10.54 -4.31 -5.78
N ASP A 53 -11.19 -5.46 -5.55
CA ASP A 53 -12.62 -5.48 -5.22
C ASP A 53 -12.93 -5.18 -3.75
N LYS A 54 -11.89 -4.98 -2.92
CA LYS A 54 -11.97 -4.64 -1.48
C LYS A 54 -12.73 -5.67 -0.63
N HIS A 55 -13.14 -6.80 -1.21
CA HIS A 55 -13.94 -7.81 -0.54
C HIS A 55 -13.05 -8.83 0.17
N VAL A 56 -13.50 -9.32 1.33
CA VAL A 56 -12.77 -10.29 2.16
C VAL A 56 -13.51 -11.62 2.13
N TYR A 57 -13.18 -12.43 1.13
CA TYR A 57 -13.77 -13.75 0.90
C TYR A 57 -13.33 -14.77 1.95
N ASN A 58 -14.24 -15.64 2.34
CA ASN A 58 -13.96 -16.87 3.07
C ASN A 58 -13.50 -18.01 2.12
N GLN A 59 -13.08 -19.14 2.67
CA GLN A 59 -12.51 -20.25 1.90
C GLN A 59 -13.52 -20.95 0.95
N GLN A 60 -14.82 -20.89 1.23
CA GLN A 60 -15.87 -21.40 0.35
C GLN A 60 -16.20 -20.41 -0.76
N GLU A 61 -16.45 -19.14 -0.43
CA GLU A 61 -16.78 -18.09 -1.40
C GLU A 61 -15.69 -17.93 -2.46
N VAL A 62 -14.40 -18.04 -2.08
CA VAL A 62 -13.30 -17.97 -3.04
C VAL A 62 -13.24 -19.20 -3.96
N ARG A 63 -13.62 -20.40 -3.49
CA ARG A 63 -13.78 -21.58 -4.35
C ARG A 63 -14.94 -21.40 -5.34
N GLU A 64 -16.06 -20.86 -4.88
CA GLU A 64 -17.24 -20.59 -5.72
C GLU A 64 -16.99 -19.44 -6.72
N LEU A 65 -16.18 -18.45 -6.36
CA LEU A 65 -15.70 -17.41 -7.27
C LEU A 65 -14.80 -18.02 -8.37
N LEU A 66 -13.79 -18.80 -7.99
CA LEU A 66 -12.88 -19.46 -8.94
C LEU A 66 -13.63 -20.45 -9.86
N GLY A 67 -14.60 -21.19 -9.32
CA GLY A 67 -15.46 -22.09 -10.10
C GLY A 67 -16.35 -21.35 -11.11
N ARG A 68 -16.96 -20.22 -10.72
CA ARG A 68 -17.72 -19.35 -11.65
C ARG A 68 -16.82 -18.73 -12.72
N LEU A 69 -15.61 -18.30 -12.35
CA LEU A 69 -14.63 -17.76 -13.30
C LEU A 69 -14.17 -18.82 -14.30
N ASP A 70 -13.88 -20.05 -13.86
CA ASP A 70 -13.54 -21.15 -14.77
C ASP A 70 -14.69 -21.44 -15.75
N LEU A 71 -15.91 -21.66 -15.23
CA LEU A 71 -17.09 -21.94 -16.07
C LEU A 71 -17.37 -20.82 -17.08
N GLY A 72 -17.32 -19.56 -16.65
CA GLY A 72 -17.60 -18.40 -17.50
C GLY A 72 -16.55 -18.12 -18.59
N ASN A 73 -15.33 -18.68 -18.48
CA ASN A 73 -14.26 -18.49 -19.47
C ASN A 73 -14.07 -19.72 -20.41
N ARG A 74 -14.89 -20.77 -20.30
CA ARG A 74 -14.82 -21.97 -21.16
C ARG A 74 -15.36 -21.69 -22.56
N THR A 75 -14.48 -21.39 -23.52
CA THR A 75 -14.88 -20.94 -24.87
C THR A 75 -15.41 -22.02 -25.82
N LYS A 76 -15.68 -23.25 -25.35
CA LYS A 76 -16.26 -24.34 -26.16
C LYS A 76 -17.16 -25.24 -25.32
N ILE A 77 -18.46 -25.18 -25.56
CA ILE A 77 -19.43 -26.17 -25.07
C ILE A 77 -19.08 -27.53 -25.72
N GLY A 78 -18.81 -28.55 -24.89
CA GLY A 78 -18.54 -29.92 -25.33
C GLY A 78 -17.15 -30.48 -24.97
N GLN A 79 -16.08 -29.68 -24.96
CA GLN A 79 -14.75 -30.17 -24.59
C GLN A 79 -14.52 -30.13 -23.07
N LYS A 80 -14.79 -31.26 -22.39
CA LYS A 80 -14.63 -31.45 -20.93
C LYS A 80 -13.21 -31.20 -20.37
N GLY A 81 -12.19 -31.01 -21.21
CA GLY A 81 -10.77 -30.88 -20.81
C GLY A 81 -10.17 -29.46 -20.85
N SER A 82 -10.85 -28.46 -21.43
CA SER A 82 -10.32 -27.08 -21.43
C SER A 82 -10.84 -26.32 -20.21
N SER A 83 -9.97 -26.04 -19.24
CA SER A 83 -10.27 -25.05 -18.21
C SER A 83 -10.42 -23.67 -18.83
N GLY A 84 -11.34 -22.86 -18.29
CA GLY A 84 -11.45 -21.43 -18.61
C GLY A 84 -10.57 -20.57 -17.71
N LEU A 85 -10.21 -21.09 -16.53
CA LEU A 85 -9.30 -20.50 -15.57
C LEU A 85 -8.18 -21.50 -15.27
N SER A 86 -6.92 -21.12 -15.48
CA SER A 86 -5.76 -21.93 -15.09
C SER A 86 -5.07 -21.36 -13.86
N ARG A 87 -4.38 -22.20 -13.08
CA ARG A 87 -3.52 -21.76 -11.97
C ARG A 87 -2.09 -21.64 -12.47
N ALA A 88 -1.61 -20.42 -12.67
CA ALA A 88 -0.31 -20.15 -13.25
C ALA A 88 0.83 -20.34 -12.24
N VAL A 89 0.82 -19.55 -11.15
CA VAL A 89 1.94 -19.49 -10.17
C VAL A 89 1.41 -19.36 -8.75
N SER A 90 2.20 -19.78 -7.77
CA SER A 90 1.98 -19.48 -6.35
C SER A 90 3.21 -18.78 -5.77
N ALA A 91 2.96 -17.78 -4.93
CA ALA A 91 3.94 -16.82 -4.48
C ALA A 91 3.67 -16.38 -3.03
N TYR A 92 4.60 -15.61 -2.48
CA TYR A 92 4.58 -15.11 -1.11
C TYR A 92 4.54 -13.57 -1.02
N GLY A 93 4.75 -12.88 -2.14
CA GLY A 93 4.67 -11.43 -2.28
C GLY A 93 4.76 -11.01 -3.74
N ILE A 94 4.31 -9.79 -4.04
CA ILE A 94 4.59 -9.09 -5.29
C ILE A 94 5.79 -8.17 -5.00
N VAL A 95 6.82 -8.19 -5.83
CA VAL A 95 7.93 -7.22 -5.74
C VAL A 95 7.52 -5.92 -6.42
N GLY A 96 6.86 -6.03 -7.58
CA GLY A 96 6.31 -4.91 -8.32
C GLY A 96 5.92 -5.31 -9.74
N PHE A 97 5.76 -4.30 -10.59
CA PHE A 97 5.54 -4.46 -12.02
C PHE A 97 6.62 -3.68 -12.78
N ALA A 98 7.17 -4.26 -13.84
CA ALA A 98 8.12 -3.61 -14.74
C ALA A 98 7.49 -3.47 -16.12
N ARG A 99 7.80 -2.39 -16.85
CA ARG A 99 7.41 -2.21 -18.25
C ARG A 99 8.66 -2.17 -19.13
N PHE A 100 8.73 -3.08 -20.09
CA PHE A 100 9.76 -3.09 -21.13
C PHE A 100 9.13 -2.59 -22.44
N LEU A 101 9.51 -3.16 -23.59
CA LEU A 101 9.09 -2.70 -24.92
C LEU A 101 7.86 -3.45 -25.44
N GLU A 102 7.72 -4.75 -25.16
CA GLU A 102 6.49 -5.50 -25.51
C GLU A 102 5.36 -5.36 -24.47
N GLY A 103 5.61 -4.79 -23.29
CA GLY A 103 4.58 -4.50 -22.31
C GLY A 103 4.99 -4.66 -20.84
N TYR A 104 4.03 -5.01 -20.01
CA TYR A 104 4.19 -5.15 -18.56
C TYR A 104 4.50 -6.58 -18.12
N TYR A 105 5.27 -6.70 -17.04
CA TYR A 105 5.59 -7.95 -16.36
C TYR A 105 5.32 -7.80 -14.87
N ILE A 106 4.71 -8.81 -14.25
CA ILE A 106 4.58 -8.90 -12.78
C ILE A 106 5.75 -9.72 -12.20
N ILE A 107 6.38 -9.21 -11.15
CA ILE A 107 7.51 -9.85 -10.47
C ILE A 107 7.00 -10.41 -9.14
N LEU A 108 7.05 -11.74 -8.98
CA LEU A 108 6.49 -12.48 -7.84
C LEU A 108 7.57 -13.22 -7.06
N ILE A 109 7.50 -13.17 -5.73
CA ILE A 109 8.38 -13.92 -4.83
C ILE A 109 7.87 -15.38 -4.76
N THR A 110 8.52 -16.31 -5.45
CA THR A 110 8.08 -17.73 -5.51
C THR A 110 8.63 -18.58 -4.37
N LYS A 111 9.84 -18.29 -3.87
CA LYS A 111 10.39 -18.93 -2.67
C LYS A 111 10.95 -17.90 -1.70
N ARG A 112 10.91 -18.24 -0.42
CA ARG A 112 11.46 -17.43 0.68
C ARG A 112 11.83 -18.32 1.85
N ARG A 113 12.79 -17.87 2.65
CA ARG A 113 13.23 -18.54 3.88
C ARG A 113 13.20 -17.57 5.06
N LYS A 114 12.69 -18.03 6.20
CA LYS A 114 12.80 -17.28 7.46
C LYS A 114 14.27 -17.26 7.88
N MET A 115 14.82 -16.07 8.09
CA MET A 115 16.22 -15.88 8.48
C MET A 115 16.35 -15.44 9.94
N ALA A 116 15.40 -14.65 10.44
CA ALA A 116 15.40 -14.16 11.82
C ALA A 116 13.97 -13.98 12.35
N ASP A 117 13.87 -13.73 13.65
CA ASP A 117 12.68 -13.18 14.29
C ASP A 117 13.12 -12.08 15.27
N ILE A 118 12.48 -10.91 15.21
CA ILE A 118 12.80 -9.76 16.06
C ILE A 118 11.49 -9.28 16.69
N GLY A 119 11.34 -9.47 18.00
CA GLY A 119 10.14 -9.03 18.73
C GLY A 119 8.81 -9.69 18.29
N GLY A 120 8.84 -10.85 17.63
CA GLY A 120 7.67 -11.48 17.01
C GLY A 120 7.51 -11.16 15.52
N HIS A 121 8.32 -10.26 14.98
CA HIS A 121 8.38 -9.97 13.55
C HIS A 121 9.36 -10.92 12.85
N SER A 122 8.81 -11.92 12.17
CA SER A 122 9.60 -12.84 11.35
C SER A 122 10.15 -12.14 10.11
N ILE A 123 11.48 -12.22 9.91
CA ILE A 123 12.18 -11.67 8.74
C ILE A 123 12.46 -12.80 7.75
N TYR A 124 12.14 -12.55 6.48
CA TYR A 124 12.28 -13.50 5.39
C TYR A 124 13.25 -12.98 4.33
N LYS A 125 14.16 -13.85 3.87
CA LYS A 125 14.95 -13.66 2.65
C LYS A 125 14.16 -14.15 1.45
N ILE A 126 14.25 -13.42 0.33
CA ILE A 126 13.81 -13.91 -0.99
C ILE A 126 14.80 -14.98 -1.45
N GLU A 127 14.31 -16.17 -1.81
CA GLU A 127 15.15 -17.26 -2.35
C GLU A 127 14.92 -17.51 -3.84
N ASP A 128 13.78 -17.06 -4.39
CA ASP A 128 13.43 -17.23 -5.80
C ASP A 128 12.35 -16.23 -6.20
N THR A 129 12.43 -15.75 -7.43
CA THR A 129 11.46 -14.81 -8.03
C THR A 129 11.13 -15.23 -9.45
N ASN A 130 9.84 -15.20 -9.79
CA ASN A 130 9.36 -15.46 -11.14
C ASN A 130 8.77 -14.17 -11.74
N MET A 131 9.14 -13.88 -13.00
CA MET A 131 8.69 -12.70 -13.74
C MET A 131 7.79 -13.14 -14.89
N ILE A 132 6.52 -12.74 -14.83
CA ILE A 132 5.47 -13.23 -15.73
C ILE A 132 5.00 -12.07 -16.61
N TYR A 133 5.08 -12.26 -17.93
CA TYR A 133 4.58 -11.28 -18.91
C TYR A 133 3.05 -11.14 -18.80
N ILE A 134 2.55 -9.92 -18.99
CA ILE A 134 1.13 -9.60 -19.09
C ILE A 134 0.85 -9.24 -20.56
N PRO A 135 0.64 -10.23 -21.44
CA PRO A 135 0.41 -9.99 -22.86
C PRO A 135 -0.95 -9.33 -23.11
N ASN A 136 -0.94 -8.30 -23.95
CA ASN A 136 -2.12 -7.81 -24.65
C ASN A 136 -2.07 -8.30 -26.11
N ASP A 137 -2.84 -9.33 -26.43
CA ASP A 137 -2.81 -9.96 -27.77
C ASP A 137 -3.35 -9.03 -28.88
N SER A 138 -4.10 -7.97 -28.54
CA SER A 138 -4.69 -7.04 -29.51
C SER A 138 -3.69 -5.99 -30.02
N VAL A 139 -2.66 -5.65 -29.24
CA VAL A 139 -1.67 -4.59 -29.55
C VAL A 139 -0.23 -5.09 -29.30
N ARG A 140 0.01 -6.40 -29.40
CA ARG A 140 1.35 -6.97 -29.22
C ARG A 140 2.28 -6.61 -30.38
N ILE A 141 3.12 -5.60 -30.17
CA ILE A 141 4.21 -5.23 -31.07
C ILE A 141 5.47 -5.95 -30.60
N THR A 142 5.94 -6.96 -31.34
CA THR A 142 7.19 -7.67 -31.04
C THR A 142 8.40 -6.75 -31.24
N HIS A 143 9.34 -6.74 -30.29
CA HIS A 143 10.53 -5.87 -30.36
C HIS A 143 11.84 -6.65 -30.17
N PRO A 144 12.84 -6.52 -31.07
CA PRO A 144 14.05 -7.35 -31.05
C PRO A 144 14.87 -7.22 -29.75
N ASP A 145 14.98 -6.01 -29.18
CA ASP A 145 15.67 -5.80 -27.90
C ASP A 145 14.88 -6.24 -26.64
N GLU A 146 13.62 -6.70 -26.73
CA GLU A 146 12.83 -7.05 -25.53
C GLU A 146 13.55 -8.10 -24.66
N ALA A 147 14.02 -9.19 -25.28
CA ALA A 147 14.76 -10.24 -24.60
C ALA A 147 16.10 -9.77 -24.01
N ARG A 148 16.65 -8.66 -24.53
CA ARG A 148 17.87 -8.01 -24.00
C ARG A 148 17.54 -7.19 -22.76
N TYR A 149 16.48 -6.38 -22.76
CA TYR A 149 16.05 -5.63 -21.58
C TYR A 149 15.59 -6.56 -20.44
N VAL A 150 14.81 -7.60 -20.75
CA VAL A 150 14.43 -8.67 -19.82
C VAL A 150 15.66 -9.32 -19.18
N ARG A 151 16.68 -9.67 -19.98
CA ARG A 151 17.93 -10.25 -19.46
C ARG A 151 18.74 -9.28 -18.60
N ILE A 152 18.83 -8.01 -18.99
CA ILE A 152 19.51 -6.97 -18.19
C ILE A 152 18.84 -6.82 -16.82
N PHE A 153 17.51 -6.86 -16.76
CA PHE A 153 16.78 -6.85 -15.50
C PHE A 153 17.00 -8.13 -14.67
N GLN A 154 16.98 -9.30 -15.31
CA GLN A 154 17.24 -10.59 -14.66
C GLN A 154 18.67 -10.75 -14.12
N ASN A 155 19.64 -9.96 -14.58
CA ASN A 155 20.98 -9.90 -14.00
C ASN A 155 21.00 -9.26 -12.60
N VAL A 156 19.93 -8.56 -12.19
CA VAL A 156 19.76 -8.05 -10.82
C VAL A 156 19.26 -9.21 -9.96
N ASP A 157 20.16 -9.83 -9.20
CA ASP A 157 19.83 -10.99 -8.36
C ASP A 157 18.94 -10.61 -7.16
N LEU A 158 17.63 -10.70 -7.38
CA LEU A 158 16.60 -10.52 -6.36
C LEU A 158 16.62 -11.60 -5.25
N SER A 159 17.36 -12.71 -5.43
CA SER A 159 17.54 -13.75 -4.42
C SER A 159 18.79 -13.55 -3.54
N SER A 160 19.74 -12.69 -3.95
CA SER A 160 21.02 -12.54 -3.26
C SER A 160 20.87 -11.96 -1.86
N ASN A 161 20.28 -10.77 -1.73
CA ASN A 161 20.33 -9.98 -0.50
C ASN A 161 19.04 -9.19 -0.21
N PHE A 162 17.90 -9.60 -0.77
CA PHE A 162 16.62 -8.95 -0.51
C PHE A 162 15.87 -9.62 0.66
N TYR A 163 15.46 -8.80 1.62
CA TYR A 163 14.80 -9.22 2.85
C TYR A 163 13.50 -8.43 3.05
N PHE A 164 12.47 -9.07 3.62
CA PHE A 164 11.18 -8.45 3.91
C PHE A 164 10.51 -9.07 5.14
N SER A 165 9.54 -8.35 5.71
CA SER A 165 8.59 -8.89 6.68
C SER A 165 7.16 -8.47 6.30
N TYR A 166 6.15 -9.18 6.80
CA TYR A 166 4.74 -8.83 6.58
C TYR A 166 4.17 -7.91 7.66
N SER A 167 4.87 -7.76 8.79
CA SER A 167 4.40 -7.04 9.97
C SER A 167 5.39 -6.01 10.49
N TYR A 168 6.50 -5.77 9.78
CA TYR A 168 7.54 -4.83 10.15
C TYR A 168 8.18 -4.25 8.89
N ASP A 169 8.43 -2.94 8.89
CA ASP A 169 9.13 -2.27 7.81
C ASP A 169 10.65 -2.30 8.03
N LEU A 170 11.35 -3.03 7.16
CA LEU A 170 12.81 -3.19 7.18
C LEU A 170 13.54 -2.10 6.36
N SER A 171 12.84 -1.19 5.68
CA SER A 171 13.48 -0.05 5.01
C SER A 171 13.87 1.07 5.98
N HIS A 172 13.27 1.08 7.17
CA HIS A 172 13.52 2.07 8.22
C HIS A 172 14.25 1.47 9.43
N SER A 173 14.97 2.32 10.18
CA SER A 173 15.63 1.92 11.42
C SER A 173 14.61 1.72 12.55
N LEU A 174 14.99 0.93 13.57
CA LEU A 174 14.14 0.73 14.76
C LEU A 174 13.78 2.05 15.44
N GLN A 175 14.73 2.99 15.52
CA GLN A 175 14.49 4.33 16.07
C GLN A 175 13.38 5.08 15.31
N TYR A 176 13.42 5.06 13.97
CA TYR A 176 12.40 5.71 13.15
C TYR A 176 11.03 5.03 13.29
N ASN A 177 11.01 3.70 13.25
CA ASN A 177 9.77 2.91 13.43
C ASN A 177 9.13 3.13 14.81
N LEU A 178 9.93 3.38 15.86
CA LEU A 178 9.41 3.77 17.19
C LEU A 178 8.88 5.20 17.22
N THR A 179 9.46 6.15 16.46
CA THR A 179 8.97 7.53 16.38
C THR A 179 7.55 7.59 15.84
N LEU A 180 7.23 6.81 14.79
CA LEU A 180 5.87 6.71 14.24
C LEU A 180 4.83 6.24 15.27
N LEU A 181 5.19 5.30 16.16
CA LEU A 181 4.30 4.83 17.22
C LEU A 181 4.01 5.94 18.24
N ASN A 182 5.03 6.70 18.65
CA ASN A 182 4.85 7.81 19.60
C ASN A 182 3.84 8.84 19.07
N THR A 183 3.94 9.24 17.80
CA THR A 183 2.98 10.18 17.18
C THR A 183 1.53 9.67 17.24
N THR A 184 1.30 8.36 17.05
CA THR A 184 -0.05 7.78 17.21
C THR A 184 -0.52 7.73 18.67
N CYS A 185 0.39 7.58 19.63
CA CYS A 185 0.06 7.58 21.06
C CYS A 185 -0.21 8.99 21.62
N ASP A 186 0.36 10.04 21.05
CA ASP A 186 0.06 11.42 21.45
C ASP A 186 -1.24 11.93 20.81
N LEU A 187 -1.56 11.54 19.57
CA LEU A 187 -2.86 11.85 18.95
C LEU A 187 -4.05 11.31 19.77
N GLY A 188 -3.97 10.07 20.27
CA GLY A 188 -5.02 9.49 21.11
C GLY A 188 -5.28 10.27 22.41
N LYS A 189 -4.25 10.90 22.99
CA LYS A 189 -4.42 11.77 24.17
C LYS A 189 -5.15 13.07 23.81
N VAL A 190 -4.89 13.65 22.65
CA VAL A 190 -5.56 14.88 22.20
C VAL A 190 -7.07 14.63 21.98
N GLU A 191 -7.45 13.45 21.48
CA GLU A 191 -8.85 13.05 21.35
C GLU A 191 -9.53 12.86 22.73
N GLU A 192 -8.85 12.22 23.69
CA GLU A 192 -9.32 12.08 25.08
C GLU A 192 -9.43 13.45 25.80
N GLU A 193 -8.43 14.32 25.65
CA GLU A 193 -8.41 15.68 26.24
C GLU A 193 -9.47 16.61 25.61
N GLU A 194 -9.75 16.51 24.30
CA GLU A 194 -10.85 17.25 23.67
C GLU A 194 -12.24 16.80 24.18
N GLU A 195 -12.44 15.50 24.39
CA GLU A 195 -13.69 14.96 24.95
C GLU A 195 -13.93 15.42 26.39
N ASP A 196 -12.89 15.47 27.22
CA ASP A 196 -12.99 15.96 28.60
C ASP A 196 -13.12 17.50 28.67
N LEU A 197 -12.54 18.26 27.74
CA LEU A 197 -12.80 19.69 27.61
C LEU A 197 -14.23 20.00 27.14
N LYS A 198 -14.83 19.14 26.30
CA LYS A 198 -16.24 19.27 25.90
C LYS A 198 -17.18 18.99 27.07
N LYS A 199 -16.99 17.87 27.79
CA LYS A 199 -17.80 17.53 28.97
C LYS A 199 -17.76 18.60 30.07
N LYS A 200 -16.62 19.29 30.27
CA LYS A 200 -16.53 20.40 31.24
C LYS A 200 -17.30 21.65 30.80
N LYS A 201 -17.38 21.94 29.49
CA LYS A 201 -18.09 23.12 28.96
C LYS A 201 -19.61 22.99 28.94
N GLU A 202 -20.15 21.79 29.11
CA GLU A 202 -21.60 21.55 29.25
C GLU A 202 -22.09 21.67 30.71
N GLY A 203 -21.19 21.90 31.67
CA GLY A 203 -21.51 21.92 33.11
C GLY A 203 -21.67 23.30 33.77
N GLU A 204 -21.32 24.40 33.10
CA GLU A 204 -21.20 25.73 33.73
C GLU A 204 -22.11 26.81 33.08
N GLU A 205 -23.31 26.92 33.68
CA GLU A 205 -24.26 28.06 33.70
C GLU A 205 -24.98 28.58 32.43
N GLU A 206 -26.32 28.52 32.46
CA GLU A 206 -27.19 29.61 31.99
C GLU A 206 -27.18 30.73 33.05
N VAL A 207 -27.18 32.03 32.72
CA VAL A 207 -28.38 32.86 32.47
C VAL A 207 -27.93 34.26 31.96
N PRO A 208 -28.70 34.99 31.11
CA PRO A 208 -28.11 35.98 30.19
C PRO A 208 -28.35 37.47 30.51
N THR A 209 -27.70 38.37 29.76
CA THR A 209 -28.21 39.75 29.51
C THR A 209 -27.73 40.32 28.16
N GLN A 210 -28.45 41.31 27.61
CA GLN A 210 -28.22 41.88 26.26
C GLN A 210 -27.30 43.12 26.30
N GLY A 211 -26.53 43.40 25.22
CA GLY A 211 -25.77 44.68 25.17
C GLY A 211 -24.97 45.04 23.91
N ARG A 212 -25.65 45.48 22.84
CA ARG A 212 -25.15 46.32 21.71
C ARG A 212 -23.95 45.84 20.84
N ARG A 213 -23.88 46.42 19.63
CA ARG A 213 -22.78 46.36 18.65
C ARG A 213 -21.91 47.63 18.74
N ASN A 214 -20.82 47.65 17.96
CA ASN A 214 -19.91 48.77 17.63
C ASN A 214 -18.72 48.88 18.62
N SER A 215 -17.50 49.27 18.21
CA SER A 215 -16.86 49.39 16.89
C SER A 215 -15.33 49.57 17.08
N PHE A 216 -14.56 49.37 16.01
CA PHE A 216 -13.15 49.74 15.77
C PHE A 216 -12.47 50.79 16.71
N ASP A 217 -11.28 50.39 17.19
CA ASP A 217 -9.98 51.09 17.08
C ASP A 217 -9.63 52.45 17.74
N ILE A 218 -8.43 52.42 18.35
CA ILE A 218 -7.28 53.37 18.21
C ILE A 218 -7.29 54.74 18.94
N PHE A 219 -6.15 55.02 19.60
CA PHE A 219 -5.66 56.27 20.23
C PHE A 219 -6.42 56.78 21.48
N GLU A 220 -5.82 57.55 22.40
CA GLU A 220 -4.51 58.25 22.40
C GLU A 220 -3.33 57.41 22.98
N ASP A 221 -2.50 57.72 24.00
CA ASP A 221 -2.42 58.78 25.03
C ASP A 221 -0.97 58.95 25.55
N GLU A 222 -0.71 59.98 26.37
CA GLU A 222 0.62 60.52 26.78
C GLU A 222 1.16 59.95 28.10
N GLY A 223 2.46 59.89 28.42
CA GLY A 223 3.74 60.35 27.80
C GLY A 223 4.89 59.95 28.76
N LEU A 224 6.16 60.40 28.78
CA LEU A 224 7.15 61.11 27.93
C LEU A 224 8.47 61.17 28.76
N PRO A 225 9.67 61.64 28.31
CA PRO A 225 10.20 61.89 26.96
C PRO A 225 11.66 61.36 26.68
N THR A 226 12.14 61.53 25.43
CA THR A 226 13.57 61.71 25.01
C THR A 226 14.58 60.52 25.11
N GLN A 227 15.60 60.38 24.23
CA GLN A 227 16.00 61.16 23.04
C GLN A 227 16.60 60.29 21.89
N VAL A 228 16.59 60.84 20.67
CA VAL A 228 16.93 60.26 19.35
C VAL A 228 18.47 60.24 19.11
N ILE A 229 19.08 59.39 18.24
CA ILE A 229 19.49 59.68 16.84
C ILE A 229 20.19 58.46 16.15
N ASN A 230 19.95 58.32 14.84
CA ASN A 230 20.65 57.69 13.68
C ASN A 230 22.10 57.12 13.83
N GLY A 231 22.63 56.22 12.97
CA GLY A 231 22.12 55.54 11.76
C GLY A 231 23.25 55.15 10.75
N VAL A 232 22.88 54.58 9.58
CA VAL A 232 23.70 54.39 8.33
C VAL A 232 24.78 53.27 8.27
N GLN A 233 24.39 52.14 7.66
CA GLN A 233 24.96 51.44 6.48
C GLN A 233 26.48 51.48 6.09
N TYR A 234 27.05 50.28 5.86
CA TYR A 234 28.28 49.79 5.17
C TYR A 234 29.29 50.74 4.48
N PRO A 235 30.59 50.33 4.42
CA PRO A 235 31.07 49.59 3.23
C PRO A 235 31.93 48.33 3.51
N GLU A 236 32.09 47.48 2.48
CA GLU A 236 33.18 46.49 2.34
C GLU A 236 34.35 47.06 1.51
N PRO A 237 35.57 46.46 1.58
CA PRO A 237 36.75 46.88 0.81
C PRO A 237 36.82 46.36 -0.63
#